data_AF-A0A9X2X9Y4-F1
#
_entry.id   AF-A0A9X2X9Y4-F1
#
_cell.length_a   1.000
_cell.length_b   1.000
_cell.length_c   1.000
_cell.angle_alpha   90.00
_cell.angle_beta   90.00
_cell.angle_gamma   90.00
#
_symmetry.space_group_name_H-M   'P 1'
#
loop_
_entity.id
_entity.type
_entity.pdbx_description
1 polymer ?
#
loop_
_entity_poly.entity_id
_entity_poly.type
_entity_poly.pdbx_seq_one_letter_code
_entity_poly.pdbx_strand_id
1 'polypeptide(L)'
;MRLVTFQEIGSSEARLGALSPADKVIDLQERHRALFGGSLSELASMLALIEGGPAVLDLARSLAASEGEELSIGKDVRLLAPIPLPPQIRDSMNFLGHLVNAIDGRNRRNGVTERTKAQ
;
A
#
# COMPACT_ATOMS: atom_id res chain seq x y z
N MET A 1 -4.68 8.50 -7.27
CA MET A 1 -3.31 7.94 -7.21
C MET A 1 -3.35 6.64 -6.42
N ARG A 2 -2.72 5.58 -6.93
CA ARG A 2 -2.56 4.30 -6.23
C ARG A 2 -1.06 4.12 -5.96
N LEU A 3 -0.66 4.09 -4.70
CA LEU A 3 0.75 3.93 -4.31
C LEU A 3 1.12 2.45 -4.22
N VAL A 4 2.37 2.13 -4.56
CA VAL A 4 2.91 0.78 -4.51
C VAL A 4 4.32 0.80 -3.95
N THR A 5 4.73 -0.32 -3.37
CA THR A 5 6.15 -0.65 -3.22
C THR A 5 6.46 -1.72 -4.24
N PHE A 6 7.55 -1.52 -4.97
CA PHE A 6 7.96 -2.43 -6.02
C PHE A 6 9.45 -2.70 -5.93
N GLN A 7 9.88 -3.66 -6.73
CA GLN A 7 11.27 -4.06 -6.85
C GLN A 7 11.53 -4.42 -8.30
N GLU A 8 12.58 -3.87 -8.88
CA GLU A 8 13.03 -4.28 -10.21
C GLU A 8 13.40 -5.76 -10.21
N ILE A 9 13.10 -6.46 -11.30
CA ILE A 9 13.47 -7.85 -11.47
C ILE A 9 15.00 -7.97 -11.42
N GLY A 10 15.52 -8.77 -10.49
CA GLY A 10 16.96 -8.94 -10.26
C GLY A 10 17.57 -8.01 -9.22
N SER A 11 16.87 -6.95 -8.81
CA SER A 11 17.28 -6.10 -7.69
C SER A 11 16.83 -6.68 -6.34
N SER A 12 17.51 -6.32 -5.24
CA SER A 12 17.08 -6.57 -3.85
C SER A 12 16.35 -5.36 -3.22
N GLU A 13 16.39 -4.21 -3.87
CA GLU A 13 15.93 -2.93 -3.33
C GLU A 13 14.42 -2.75 -3.51
N ALA A 14 13.74 -2.40 -2.42
CA ALA A 14 12.33 -2.01 -2.45
C ALA A 14 12.22 -0.50 -2.63
N ARG A 15 11.45 -0.06 -3.64
CA ARG A 15 11.29 1.35 -4.00
C ARG A 15 9.84 1.79 -3.94
N LEU A 16 9.63 3.09 -3.74
CA LEU A 16 8.33 3.73 -3.77
C LEU A 16 7.90 4.02 -5.21
N GLY A 17 6.68 3.62 -5.56
CA GLY A 17 6.09 3.92 -6.84
C GLY A 17 4.62 4.29 -6.77
N ALA A 18 4.06 4.63 -7.93
CA ALA A 18 2.62 4.77 -8.13
C ALA A 18 2.19 3.98 -9.37
N LEU A 19 0.94 3.50 -9.39
CA LEU A 19 0.37 2.90 -10.60
C LEU A 19 -0.18 3.99 -11.53
N SER A 20 0.24 3.94 -12.79
CA SER A 20 -0.37 4.69 -13.88
C SER A 20 -1.78 4.16 -14.19
N PRO A 21 -2.59 4.87 -15.00
CA PRO A 21 -3.87 4.37 -15.47
C PRO A 21 -3.76 3.09 -16.30
N ALA A 22 -2.59 2.82 -16.89
CA ALA A 22 -2.31 1.62 -17.67
C ALA A 22 -1.80 0.44 -16.81
N ASP A 23 -1.93 0.52 -15.49
CA ASP A 23 -1.43 -0.47 -14.53
C ASP A 23 0.08 -0.76 -14.65
N LYS A 24 0.86 0.28 -15.01
CA LYS A 24 2.32 0.26 -14.96
C LYS A 24 2.83 1.02 -13.74
N VAL A 25 4.07 0.74 -13.34
CA VAL A 25 4.70 1.38 -12.20
C VAL A 25 5.48 2.61 -12.63
N ILE A 26 5.22 3.74 -11.98
CA ILE A 26 6.04 4.94 -12.03
C ILE A 26 6.94 4.94 -10.80
N ASP A 27 8.26 4.89 -10.98
CA ASP A 27 9.22 5.10 -9.89
C ASP A 27 9.20 6.60 -9.50
N LEU A 28 8.73 6.91 -8.29
CA LEU A 28 8.57 8.31 -7.87
C LEU A 28 9.92 8.99 -7.59
N GLN A 29 10.94 8.23 -7.16
CA GLN A 29 12.26 8.78 -6.90
C GLN A 29 12.97 9.12 -8.21
N GLU A 30 12.89 8.25 -9.21
CA GLU A 30 13.44 8.53 -10.54
C GLU A 30 12.65 9.63 -11.25
N ARG A 31 11.31 9.66 -11.10
CA ARG A 31 10.51 10.74 -11.66
C ARG A 31 10.86 12.09 -11.07
N HIS A 32 11.07 12.15 -9.75
CA HIS A 32 11.56 13.35 -9.08
C HIS A 32 12.92 13.78 -9.63
N ARG A 33 13.87 12.84 -9.75
CA ARG A 33 15.22 13.12 -10.25
C ARG A 33 15.20 13.66 -11.67
N ALA A 34 14.33 13.13 -12.54
CA ALA A 34 14.18 13.59 -13.91
C ALA A 34 13.63 15.04 -14.01
N LEU A 35 12.75 15.44 -13.11
CA LEU A 35 12.10 16.76 -13.13
C LEU A 35 12.88 17.85 -12.38
N PHE A 36 13.45 17.51 -11.24
CA PHE A 36 14.04 18.48 -10.30
C PHE A 36 15.53 18.27 -10.04
N GLY A 37 16.09 17.13 -10.48
CA GLY A 37 17.43 16.69 -10.09
C GLY A 37 17.48 16.14 -8.66
N GLY A 38 18.53 15.38 -8.37
CA GLY A 38 18.79 14.84 -7.03
C GLY A 38 17.81 13.77 -6.55
N SER A 39 18.16 13.16 -5.42
CA SER A 39 17.25 12.28 -4.66
C SER A 39 16.53 13.06 -3.57
N LEU A 40 15.39 12.55 -3.11
CA LEU A 40 14.61 13.13 -2.02
C LEU A 40 14.36 12.04 -0.99
N SER A 41 14.85 12.22 0.24
CA SER A 41 14.79 11.19 1.30
C SER A 41 13.38 10.67 1.56
N GLU A 42 12.38 11.54 1.43
CA GLU A 42 10.97 11.27 1.66
C GLU A 42 10.34 10.42 0.55
N LEU A 43 11.05 10.22 -0.57
CA LEU A 43 10.67 9.29 -1.65
C LEU A 43 11.45 7.98 -1.62
N ALA A 44 12.35 7.79 -0.65
CA ALA A 44 13.17 6.57 -0.57
C ALA A 44 12.34 5.30 -0.28
N SER A 45 11.18 5.42 0.38
CA SER A 45 10.30 4.30 0.69
C SER A 45 8.87 4.75 0.98
N MET A 46 7.92 3.80 1.06
CA MET A 46 6.54 4.09 1.48
C MET A 46 6.47 4.69 2.89
N LEU A 47 7.31 4.22 3.81
CA LEU A 47 7.34 4.77 5.18
C LEU A 47 7.86 6.20 5.18
N ALA A 48 8.93 6.48 4.43
CA ALA A 48 9.48 7.83 4.30
C ALA A 48 8.45 8.82 3.71
N LEU A 49 7.62 8.36 2.76
CA LEU A 49 6.52 9.16 2.23
C LEU A 49 5.46 9.48 3.29
N ILE A 50 5.07 8.47 4.08
CA ILE A 50 4.09 8.63 5.16
C ILE A 50 4.60 9.61 6.22
N GLU A 51 5.88 9.47 6.62
CA GLU A 51 6.56 10.31 7.59
C GLU A 51 6.76 11.74 7.07
N GLY A 52 6.98 11.91 5.76
CA GLY A 52 7.07 13.22 5.10
C GLY A 52 5.77 14.03 5.10
N GLY A 53 4.63 13.38 5.38
CA GLY A 53 3.36 14.05 5.61
C GLY A 53 2.68 14.62 4.35
N PRO A 54 1.67 15.49 4.52
CA PRO A 54 0.77 15.90 3.44
C PRO A 54 1.47 16.57 2.25
N ALA A 55 2.47 17.43 2.50
CA ALA A 55 3.17 18.15 1.43
C ALA A 55 3.94 17.21 0.50
N VAL A 56 4.60 16.18 1.06
CA VAL A 56 5.30 15.17 0.26
C VAL A 56 4.29 14.27 -0.46
N LEU A 57 3.14 13.96 0.16
CA LEU A 57 2.08 13.22 -0.51
C LEU A 57 1.50 13.97 -1.73
N ASP A 58 1.37 15.30 -1.64
CA ASP A 58 0.96 16.13 -2.76
C ASP A 58 2.02 16.20 -3.85
N LEU A 59 3.31 16.24 -3.48
CA LEU A 59 4.42 16.08 -4.43
C LEU A 59 4.37 14.71 -5.12
N ALA A 60 4.17 13.62 -4.39
CA ALA A 60 4.02 12.28 -4.98
C ALA A 60 2.85 12.23 -5.99
N ARG A 61 1.75 12.95 -5.70
CA ARG A 61 0.61 13.08 -6.61
C ARG A 61 0.94 13.83 -7.89
N SER A 62 1.71 14.92 -7.80
CA SER A 62 2.14 15.67 -8.99
C SER A 62 3.15 14.88 -9.83
N LEU A 63 4.08 14.16 -9.18
CA LEU A 63 5.01 13.25 -9.84
C LEU A 63 4.28 12.11 -10.56
N ALA A 64 3.27 11.51 -9.95
CA ALA A 64 2.49 10.45 -10.57
C ALA A 64 1.63 10.93 -11.76
N ALA A 65 1.36 12.25 -11.85
CA ALA A 65 0.58 12.85 -12.92
C ALA A 65 1.45 13.42 -14.06
N SER A 66 2.78 13.50 -13.87
CA SER A 66 3.68 13.97 -14.92
C SER A 66 3.91 12.89 -15.99
N GLU A 67 4.48 13.29 -17.12
CA GLU A 67 4.93 12.34 -18.15
C GLU A 67 6.33 11.80 -17.82
N GLY A 68 6.63 10.60 -18.31
CA GLY A 68 7.94 9.97 -18.15
C GLY A 68 7.89 8.46 -18.28
N GLU A 69 8.98 7.80 -17.89
CA GLU A 69 9.10 6.35 -17.95
C GLU A 69 8.08 5.64 -17.05
N GLU A 70 7.59 4.49 -17.53
CA GLU A 70 6.71 3.57 -16.82
C GLU A 70 7.19 2.13 -16.99
N LEU A 71 7.25 1.39 -15.89
CA LEU A 71 7.77 0.03 -15.80
C LEU A 71 6.63 -0.99 -15.81
N SER A 72 6.76 -2.07 -16.59
CA SER A 72 5.75 -3.11 -16.73
C SER A 72 5.83 -4.12 -15.58
N ILE A 73 4.70 -4.38 -14.92
CA ILE A 73 4.62 -5.39 -13.86
C ILE A 73 4.82 -6.79 -14.45
N GLY A 74 5.63 -7.61 -13.78
CA GLY A 74 5.97 -8.99 -14.17
C GLY A 74 7.13 -9.10 -15.17
N LYS A 75 7.37 -8.04 -15.95
CA LYS A 75 8.51 -7.98 -16.89
C LYS A 75 9.68 -7.18 -16.30
N ASP A 76 9.40 -5.96 -15.87
CA ASP A 76 10.43 -5.01 -15.42
C ASP A 76 10.49 -4.99 -13.88
N VAL A 77 9.33 -5.13 -13.22
CA VAL A 77 9.20 -5.03 -11.77
C VAL A 77 8.26 -6.10 -11.18
N ARG A 78 8.42 -6.40 -9.89
CA ARG A 78 7.40 -7.09 -9.08
C ARG A 78 6.85 -6.16 -8.00
N LEU A 79 5.57 -6.30 -7.67
CA LEU A 79 4.98 -5.59 -6.55
C LEU A 79 5.27 -6.32 -5.24
N LEU A 80 5.48 -5.55 -4.19
CA LEU A 80 5.59 -6.02 -2.81
C LEU A 80 4.32 -5.61 -2.03
N ALA A 81 4.21 -6.07 -0.78
CA ALA A 81 3.27 -5.45 0.14
C ALA A 81 3.55 -3.94 0.23
N PRO A 82 2.52 -3.06 0.34
CA PRO A 82 2.73 -1.61 0.35
C PRO A 82 3.71 -1.11 1.41
N ILE A 83 3.79 -1.81 2.56
CA ILE A 83 4.83 -1.62 3.56
C ILE A 83 5.37 -3.02 3.85
N PRO A 84 6.52 -3.43 3.27
CA PRO A 84 7.03 -4.80 3.40
C PRO A 84 7.34 -5.21 4.84
N LEU A 85 7.80 -4.25 5.66
CA LEU A 85 8.09 -4.44 7.08
C LEU A 85 7.39 -3.33 7.89
N PRO A 86 6.10 -3.48 8.22
CA PRO A 86 5.38 -2.46 9.00
C PRO A 86 5.97 -2.35 10.41
N PRO A 87 6.15 -1.13 10.95
CA PRO A 87 6.65 -0.95 12.31
C PRO A 87 5.65 -1.44 13.37
N GLN A 88 4.36 -1.48 13.02
CA GLN A 88 3.31 -2.02 13.87
C GLN A 88 2.13 -2.51 13.01
N ILE A 89 1.51 -3.59 13.46
CA ILE A 89 0.25 -4.11 12.92
C ILE A 89 -0.74 -4.23 14.09
N ARG A 90 -1.94 -3.68 13.94
CA ARG A 90 -3.06 -3.88 14.86
C ARG A 90 -4.28 -4.32 14.07
N ASP A 91 -4.87 -5.42 14.48
CA ASP A 91 -6.14 -5.90 13.94
C ASP A 91 -7.28 -5.52 14.88
N SER A 92 -8.40 -5.04 14.32
CA SER A 92 -9.53 -4.50 15.08
C SER A 92 -10.82 -5.16 14.63
N MET A 93 -11.60 -5.67 15.58
CA MET A 93 -12.85 -6.40 15.31
C MET A 93 -14.06 -5.47 15.17
N ASN A 94 -13.98 -4.53 14.23
CA ASN A 94 -14.95 -3.43 14.10
C ASN A 94 -16.28 -3.83 13.48
N PHE A 95 -16.37 -5.04 12.92
CA PHE A 95 -17.60 -5.56 12.32
C PHE A 95 -18.39 -6.34 13.36
N LEU A 96 -19.26 -5.66 14.11
CA LEU A 96 -20.06 -6.30 15.19
C LEU A 96 -20.82 -7.54 14.70
N GLY A 97 -21.44 -7.47 13.51
CA GLY A 97 -22.15 -8.60 12.91
C GLY A 97 -21.23 -9.82 12.66
N HIS A 98 -19.96 -9.59 12.28
CA HIS A 98 -18.98 -10.67 12.13
C HIS A 98 -18.70 -11.34 13.49
N LEU A 99 -18.50 -10.57 14.55
CA LEU A 99 -18.29 -11.08 15.91
C LEU A 99 -19.50 -11.89 16.42
N VAL A 100 -20.70 -11.31 16.32
CA VAL A 100 -21.94 -11.95 16.74
C VAL A 100 -22.14 -13.28 16.01
N ASN A 101 -22.01 -13.28 14.68
CA ASN A 101 -22.20 -14.49 13.89
C ASN A 101 -21.13 -15.56 14.18
N ALA A 102 -19.87 -15.15 14.45
CA ALA A 102 -18.82 -16.09 14.83
C ALA A 102 -19.12 -16.75 16.19
N ILE A 103 -19.58 -15.98 17.17
CA ILE A 103 -19.97 -16.47 18.49
C ILE A 103 -21.19 -17.39 18.39
N ASP A 104 -22.24 -16.97 17.68
CA ASP A 104 -23.46 -17.78 17.47
C ASP A 104 -23.13 -19.10 16.75
N GLY A 105 -22.27 -19.04 15.72
CA GLY A 105 -21.81 -20.22 15.01
C GLY A 105 -21.04 -21.20 15.89
N ARG A 106 -20.20 -20.70 16.81
CA ARG A 106 -19.53 -21.51 17.83
C ARG A 106 -20.54 -22.11 18.81
N ASN A 107 -21.46 -21.31 19.32
CA ASN A 107 -22.46 -21.71 20.30
C ASN A 107 -23.38 -22.82 19.73
N ARG A 108 -23.79 -22.71 18.46
CA ARG A 108 -24.57 -23.73 17.76
C ARG A 108 -23.85 -25.09 17.71
N ARG A 109 -22.55 -25.11 17.45
CA ARG A 109 -21.76 -26.36 17.48
C ARG A 109 -21.68 -26.98 18.87
N ASN A 110 -21.81 -26.16 19.91
CA ASN A 110 -21.81 -26.58 21.31
C ASN A 110 -23.24 -26.88 21.85
N GLY A 111 -24.25 -26.96 20.97
CA GLY A 111 -25.62 -27.32 21.34
C GLY A 111 -26.51 -26.16 21.84
N VAL A 112 -26.02 -24.92 21.82
CA VAL A 112 -26.83 -23.73 22.14
C VAL A 112 -27.57 -23.27 20.90
N THR A 113 -28.90 -23.25 20.94
CA THR A 113 -29.75 -22.98 19.78
C THR A 113 -30.25 -21.54 19.69
N GLU A 114 -30.26 -20.80 20.80
CA GLU A 114 -30.64 -19.39 20.81
C GLU A 114 -29.54 -18.50 20.24
N ARG A 115 -29.96 -17.54 19.40
CA ARG A 115 -29.08 -16.57 18.79
C ARG A 115 -28.90 -15.37 19.71
N THR A 116 -27.70 -14.80 19.75
CA THR A 116 -27.45 -13.51 20.40
C THR A 116 -28.37 -12.45 19.79
N LYS A 117 -29.12 -11.72 20.64
CA LYS A 117 -30.01 -10.65 20.18
C LYS A 117 -29.18 -9.52 19.57
N ALA A 118 -29.59 -9.05 18.40
CA ALA A 118 -29.02 -7.84 17.82
C ALA A 118 -29.31 -6.66 18.76
N GLN A 119 -28.27 -5.86 19.04
CA GLN A 119 -28.41 -4.56 19.72
C GLN A 119 -28.96 -3.52 18.76
#